data_AF-A0A3B9SY58-F1
#
_entry.id   AF-A0A3B9SY58-F1
#
_cell.length_a   1.000
_cell.length_b   1.000
_cell.length_c   1.000
_cell.angle_alpha   90.00
_cell.angle_beta   90.00
_cell.angle_gamma   90.00
#
_symmetry.space_group_name_H-M   'P 1'
#
loop_
_entity.id
_entity.type
_entity.pdbx_description
1 polymer ?
#
loop_
_entity_poly.entity_id
_entity_poly.type
_entity_poly.pdbx_seq_one_letter_code
_entity_poly.pdbx_strand_id
1 'polypeptide(L)'
;MRFIDQLKAEVRIHGDMETDFRSRRYHQAKNIAAKYIDMIEEEARIAARNGDYERVEGHALIRGFCPINEKDFELPLVKMERKRRFVTGKKQEIYSLTPDHELFEVFLSAFRQLCLEEDIMYFPFQAQILGKDGTLYYHAFPLTLRNPKKDKIQAFGFPYQIEF
;
A
#
# COMPACT_ATOMS: atom_id res chain seq x y z
N MET A 1 -17.16 -34.67 -33.68
CA MET A 1 -17.47 -33.57 -32.74
C MET A 1 -17.62 -32.29 -33.57
N ARG A 2 -18.67 -31.48 -33.39
CA ARG A 2 -18.89 -30.28 -34.22
C ARG A 2 -17.99 -29.14 -33.72
N PHE A 3 -17.42 -28.34 -34.62
CA PHE A 3 -16.54 -27.20 -34.33
C PHE A 3 -17.10 -26.23 -33.27
N ILE A 4 -18.43 -26.02 -33.30
CA ILE A 4 -19.14 -25.17 -32.33
C ILE A 4 -19.05 -25.71 -30.89
N ASP A 5 -18.98 -27.03 -30.71
CA ASP A 5 -18.88 -27.64 -29.38
C ASP A 5 -17.45 -27.53 -28.82
N GLN A 6 -16.43 -27.49 -29.68
CA GLN A 6 -15.04 -27.18 -29.30
C GLN A 6 -14.90 -25.73 -28.85
N LEU A 7 -15.45 -24.79 -29.62
CA LEU A 7 -15.43 -23.36 -29.28
C LEU A 7 -16.17 -23.07 -27.96
N LYS A 8 -17.30 -23.73 -27.70
CA LYS A 8 -18.02 -23.62 -26.43
C LYS A 8 -17.25 -24.22 -25.25
N ALA A 9 -16.53 -25.31 -25.46
CA ALA A 9 -15.66 -25.90 -24.45
C ALA A 9 -14.47 -24.98 -24.15
N GLU A 10 -13.81 -24.43 -25.17
CA GLU A 10 -12.70 -23.47 -25.00
C GLU A 10 -13.16 -22.20 -24.26
N VAL A 11 -14.31 -21.62 -24.60
CA VAL A 11 -14.85 -20.45 -23.90
C VAL A 11 -15.18 -20.75 -22.44
N ARG A 12 -15.71 -21.94 -22.11
CA ARG A 12 -15.93 -22.35 -20.72
C ARG A 12 -14.64 -22.56 -19.97
N ILE A 13 -13.68 -23.28 -20.56
CA ILE A 13 -12.36 -23.50 -19.95
C ILE A 13 -11.67 -22.15 -19.72
N HIS A 14 -11.73 -21.21 -20.67
CA HIS A 14 -11.18 -19.86 -20.51
C HIS A 14 -11.91 -19.03 -19.44
N GLY A 15 -13.23 -19.06 -19.38
CA GLY A 15 -14.01 -18.36 -18.36
C GLY A 15 -13.79 -18.92 -16.95
N ASP A 16 -13.68 -20.25 -16.83
CA ASP A 16 -13.38 -20.93 -15.57
C ASP A 16 -11.94 -20.65 -15.14
N MET A 17 -10.98 -20.61 -16.08
CA MET A 17 -9.59 -20.22 -15.83
C MET A 17 -9.45 -18.75 -15.40
N GLU A 18 -10.18 -17.82 -16.01
CA GLU A 18 -10.18 -16.41 -15.58
C GLU A 18 -10.80 -16.23 -14.19
N THR A 19 -11.87 -16.97 -13.88
CA THR A 19 -12.53 -16.92 -12.57
C THR A 19 -11.63 -17.53 -11.48
N ASP A 20 -10.96 -18.65 -11.76
CA ASP A 20 -9.99 -19.28 -10.86
C ASP A 20 -8.73 -18.39 -10.69
N PHE A 21 -8.22 -17.78 -11.77
CA PHE A 21 -7.09 -16.85 -11.69
C PHE A 21 -7.42 -15.62 -10.82
N ARG A 22 -8.59 -14.99 -11.03
CA ARG A 22 -9.05 -13.87 -10.20
C ARG A 22 -9.29 -14.28 -8.75
N SER A 23 -9.83 -15.48 -8.52
CA SER A 23 -10.01 -16.05 -7.18
C SER A 23 -8.67 -16.26 -6.46
N ARG A 24 -7.68 -16.87 -7.13
CA ARG A 24 -6.33 -17.07 -6.57
C ARG A 24 -5.63 -15.75 -6.27
N ARG A 25 -5.70 -14.78 -7.18
CA ARG A 25 -5.17 -13.42 -6.98
C ARG A 25 -5.84 -12.73 -5.79
N TYR A 26 -7.15 -12.85 -5.64
CA TYR A 26 -7.88 -12.33 -4.50
C TYR A 26 -7.48 -13.01 -3.19
N HIS A 27 -7.35 -14.35 -3.16
CA HIS A 27 -6.88 -15.07 -1.98
C HIS A 27 -5.44 -14.66 -1.60
N GLN A 28 -4.54 -14.54 -2.57
CA GLN A 28 -3.19 -14.05 -2.35
C GLN A 28 -3.21 -12.63 -1.77
N ALA A 29 -3.96 -11.72 -2.39
CA ALA A 29 -4.11 -10.35 -1.93
C ALA A 29 -4.69 -10.24 -0.52
N LYS A 30 -5.70 -11.07 -0.19
CA LYS A 30 -6.30 -11.13 1.14
C LYS A 30 -5.31 -11.65 2.19
N ASN A 31 -4.51 -12.67 1.86
CA ASN A 31 -3.47 -13.18 2.75
C ASN A 31 -2.39 -12.12 3.01
N ILE A 32 -1.97 -11.39 1.98
CA ILE A 32 -1.03 -10.27 2.13
C ILE A 32 -1.66 -9.18 2.99
N ALA A 33 -2.91 -8.80 2.74
CA ALA A 33 -3.62 -7.78 3.52
C ALA A 33 -3.75 -8.16 5.00
N ALA A 34 -4.14 -9.40 5.30
CA ALA A 34 -4.25 -9.90 6.67
C ALA A 34 -2.93 -9.77 7.44
N LYS A 35 -1.79 -10.10 6.81
CA LYS A 35 -0.46 -9.90 7.41
C LYS A 35 -0.22 -8.44 7.84
N TYR A 36 -0.69 -7.45 7.07
CA TYR A 36 -0.54 -6.05 7.42
C TYR A 36 -1.52 -5.59 8.52
N ILE A 37 -2.71 -6.18 8.58
CA ILE A 37 -3.65 -5.96 9.68
C ILE A 37 -3.08 -6.51 10.98
N ASP A 38 -2.59 -7.75 10.98
CA ASP A 38 -1.92 -8.37 12.14
C ASP A 38 -0.77 -7.51 12.66
N MET A 39 0.00 -6.91 11.74
CA MET A 39 1.10 -6.00 12.09
C MET A 39 0.60 -4.71 12.74
N ILE A 40 -0.45 -4.09 12.18
CA ILE A 40 -1.08 -2.89 12.75
C ILE A 40 -1.62 -3.18 14.16
N GLU A 41 -2.32 -4.29 14.34
CA GLU A 41 -2.85 -4.69 15.64
C GLU A 41 -1.75 -4.88 16.67
N GLU A 42 -0.66 -5.58 16.32
CA GLU A 42 0.43 -5.83 17.26
C GLU A 42 1.14 -4.51 17.64
N GLU A 43 1.39 -3.62 16.67
CA GLU A 43 1.93 -2.29 16.96
C GLU A 43 1.02 -1.48 17.88
N ALA A 44 -0.29 -1.50 17.63
CA ALA A 44 -1.27 -0.81 18.46
C ALA A 44 -1.34 -1.41 19.88
N ARG A 45 -1.27 -2.73 20.01
CA ARG A 45 -1.20 -3.40 21.33
C ARG A 45 0.05 -2.99 22.10
N ILE A 46 1.19 -2.89 21.43
CA ILE A 46 2.44 -2.42 22.06
C ILE A 46 2.28 -0.96 22.52
N ALA A 47 1.77 -0.08 21.65
CA ALA A 47 1.56 1.33 22.00
C ALA A 47 0.58 1.50 23.17
N ALA A 48 -0.53 0.75 23.17
CA ALA A 48 -1.50 0.75 24.28
C ALA A 48 -0.87 0.31 25.61
N ARG A 49 -0.03 -0.74 25.59
CA ARG A 49 0.69 -1.25 26.78
C ARG A 49 1.72 -0.25 27.32
N ASN A 50 2.38 0.48 26.43
CA ASN A 50 3.40 1.47 26.79
C ASN A 50 2.79 2.81 27.24
N GLY A 51 1.50 3.03 27.00
CA GLY A 51 0.86 4.32 27.25
C GLY A 51 1.08 5.34 26.13
N ASP A 52 1.54 4.90 24.96
CA ASP A 52 1.84 5.73 23.79
C ASP A 52 0.57 5.97 22.96
N TYR A 53 -0.42 6.65 23.55
CA TYR A 53 -1.68 7.01 22.90
C TYR A 53 -2.14 8.42 23.31
N GLU A 54 -2.83 9.09 22.41
CA GLU A 54 -3.45 10.38 22.70
C GLU A 54 -4.81 10.17 23.36
N ARG A 55 -5.17 11.01 24.34
CA ARG A 55 -6.53 11.03 24.91
C ARG A 55 -7.30 12.18 24.28
N VAL A 56 -8.41 11.86 23.61
CA VAL A 56 -9.28 12.83 22.94
C VAL A 56 -10.70 12.58 23.40
N GLU A 57 -11.31 13.55 24.09
CA GLU A 57 -12.75 13.56 24.41
C GLU A 57 -13.32 12.28 25.07
N GLY A 58 -12.50 11.55 25.84
CA GLY A 58 -12.92 10.30 26.51
C GLY A 58 -12.52 9.02 25.78
N HIS A 59 -11.91 9.15 24.61
CA HIS A 59 -11.37 8.06 23.80
C HIS A 59 -9.84 8.08 23.81
N ALA A 60 -9.23 6.90 23.61
CA ALA A 60 -7.82 6.74 23.36
C ALA A 60 -7.58 6.57 21.86
N LEU A 61 -6.53 7.22 21.37
CA LEU A 61 -6.19 7.27 19.96
C LEU A 61 -4.76 6.84 19.73
N ILE A 62 -4.58 5.79 18.94
CA ILE A 62 -3.27 5.36 18.44
C ILE A 62 -3.19 5.73 16.98
N ARG A 63 -2.10 6.42 16.60
CA ARG A 63 -1.76 6.71 15.22
C ARG A 63 -0.45 6.03 14.87
N GLY A 64 -0.38 5.49 13.66
CA GLY A 64 0.82 4.82 13.19
C GLY A 64 0.97 4.89 11.68
N PHE A 65 1.99 4.19 11.21
CA PHE A 65 2.26 4.02 9.79
C PHE A 65 2.66 2.58 9.53
N CYS A 66 1.92 1.92 8.65
CA CYS A 66 2.12 0.54 8.24
C CYS A 66 2.97 0.51 6.96
N PRO A 67 4.29 0.25 7.04
CA PRO A 67 5.15 0.18 5.86
C PRO A 67 4.88 -1.11 5.08
N ILE A 68 4.67 -0.98 3.76
CA ILE A 68 4.58 -2.12 2.86
C ILE A 68 5.99 -2.61 2.49
N ASN A 69 6.16 -3.92 2.56
CA ASN A 69 7.29 -4.61 1.95
C ASN A 69 6.97 -4.91 0.48
N GLU A 70 7.64 -4.21 -0.44
CA GLU A 70 7.47 -4.42 -1.89
C GLU A 70 7.78 -5.86 -2.34
N LYS A 71 8.52 -6.65 -1.55
CA LYS A 71 8.79 -8.06 -1.86
C LYS A 71 7.56 -8.96 -1.74
N ASP A 72 6.49 -8.49 -1.11
CA ASP A 72 5.21 -9.21 -1.08
C ASP A 72 4.48 -9.13 -2.43
N PHE A 73 4.98 -8.32 -3.37
CA PHE A 73 4.40 -8.07 -4.69
C PHE A 73 5.35 -8.50 -5.81
N GLU A 74 4.77 -8.84 -6.96
CA GLU A 74 5.52 -9.33 -8.13
C GLU A 74 6.27 -8.22 -8.86
N LEU A 75 5.78 -6.98 -8.77
CA LEU A 75 6.36 -5.81 -9.41
C LEU A 75 6.56 -4.71 -8.35
N PRO A 76 7.53 -3.79 -8.55
CA PRO A 76 7.64 -2.62 -7.70
C PRO A 76 6.36 -1.81 -7.71
N LEU A 77 5.90 -1.37 -6.53
CA LEU A 77 4.68 -0.58 -6.39
C LEU A 77 4.89 0.86 -6.86
N VAL A 78 6.12 1.35 -6.69
CA VAL A 78 6.50 2.74 -7.01
C VAL A 78 7.64 2.74 -8.03
N LYS A 79 7.44 3.46 -9.14
CA LYS A 79 8.50 3.78 -10.09
C LYS A 79 9.16 5.11 -9.75
N MET A 80 10.48 5.17 -9.95
CA MET A 80 11.30 6.37 -9.73
C MET A 80 11.93 6.85 -11.02
N GLU A 81 11.71 8.12 -11.36
CA GLU A 81 12.31 8.79 -12.52
C GLU A 81 13.24 9.92 -12.06
N ARG A 82 14.48 9.92 -12.57
CA ARG A 82 15.45 11.00 -12.30
C ARG A 82 15.40 12.04 -13.41
N LYS A 83 15.09 13.29 -13.05
CA LYS A 83 15.23 14.44 -13.96
C LYS A 83 16.41 15.32 -13.55
N ARG A 84 17.29 15.61 -14.52
CA ARG A 84 18.36 16.59 -14.38
C ARG A 84 18.03 17.81 -15.21
N ARG A 85 17.83 18.96 -14.57
CA ARG A 85 17.70 20.23 -15.30
C ARG A 85 19.08 20.73 -15.68
N PHE A 86 19.45 20.58 -16.96
CA PHE A 86 20.76 20.97 -17.50
C PHE A 86 21.15 22.42 -17.17
N VAL A 87 20.19 23.35 -17.24
CA VAL A 87 20.44 24.79 -16.99
C VAL A 87 20.76 25.11 -15.52
N THR A 88 20.11 24.41 -14.57
CA THR A 88 20.24 24.74 -13.13
C THR A 88 21.11 23.76 -12.34
N GLY A 89 21.58 22.67 -12.96
CA GLY A 89 22.29 21.58 -12.29
C GLY A 89 21.46 20.79 -11.25
N LYS A 90 20.22 21.22 -10.95
CA LYS A 90 19.36 20.59 -9.94
C LYS A 90 18.89 19.21 -10.41
N LYS A 91 19.05 18.22 -9.52
CA LYS A 91 18.54 16.86 -9.66
C LYS A 91 17.20 16.77 -8.93
N GLN A 92 16.21 16.20 -9.61
CA GLN A 92 14.89 15.91 -9.05
C GLN A 92 14.61 14.42 -9.21
N GLU A 93 13.97 13.83 -8.22
CA GLU A 93 13.48 12.46 -8.29
C GLU A 93 11.95 12.50 -8.22
N ILE A 94 11.30 11.88 -9.19
CA ILE A 94 9.84 11.81 -9.29
C ILE A 94 9.45 10.38 -8.97
N TYR A 95 8.55 10.21 -8.02
CA TYR A 95 8.01 8.93 -7.60
C TYR A 95 6.53 8.87 -7.98
N SER A 96 6.13 7.77 -8.56
CA SER A 96 4.74 7.56 -8.99
C SER A 96 4.39 6.09 -8.87
N LEU A 97 3.10 5.79 -8.73
CA LEU A 97 2.65 4.41 -8.74
C LEU A 97 2.96 3.76 -10.08
N THR A 98 3.37 2.50 -10.02
CA THR A 98 3.51 1.67 -11.21
C THR A 98 2.11 1.42 -11.77
N PRO A 99 1.84 1.80 -13.04
CA PRO A 99 0.55 1.52 -13.66
C PRO A 99 0.33 0.00 -13.78
N ASP A 100 -0.94 -0.41 -13.79
CA ASP A 100 -1.37 -1.78 -14.09
C ASP A 100 -0.88 -2.86 -13.12
N HIS A 101 -0.70 -2.52 -11.84
CA HIS A 101 -0.34 -3.50 -10.81
C HIS A 101 -1.58 -4.24 -10.26
N GLU A 102 -2.11 -5.19 -11.02
CA GLU A 102 -3.37 -5.91 -10.71
C GLU A 102 -3.42 -6.47 -9.27
N LEU A 103 -2.38 -7.18 -8.81
CA LEU A 103 -2.35 -7.72 -7.44
C LEU A 103 -2.41 -6.64 -6.36
N PHE A 104 -1.88 -5.45 -6.62
CA PHE A 104 -1.87 -4.34 -5.66
C PHE A 104 -3.24 -3.69 -5.59
N GLU A 105 -3.93 -3.51 -6.71
CA GLU A 105 -5.33 -3.03 -6.73
C GLU A 105 -6.27 -3.97 -5.98
N VAL A 106 -6.12 -5.27 -6.18
CA VAL A 106 -6.90 -6.28 -5.44
C VAL A 106 -6.53 -6.27 -3.95
N PHE A 107 -5.24 -6.10 -3.63
CA PHE A 107 -4.77 -5.92 -2.26
C PHE A 107 -5.36 -4.68 -1.59
N LEU A 108 -5.41 -3.52 -2.25
CA LEU A 108 -6.01 -2.30 -1.71
C LEU A 108 -7.49 -2.52 -1.33
N SER A 109 -8.21 -3.28 -2.16
CA SER A 109 -9.60 -3.62 -1.91
C SER A 109 -9.75 -4.56 -0.71
N ALA A 110 -8.92 -5.60 -0.62
CA ALA A 110 -8.92 -6.54 0.50
C ALA A 110 -8.49 -5.86 1.82
N PHE A 111 -7.44 -5.03 1.77
CA PHE A 111 -6.94 -4.27 2.91
C PHE A 111 -8.00 -3.31 3.45
N ARG A 112 -8.67 -2.55 2.58
CA ARG A 112 -9.81 -1.72 2.96
C ARG A 112 -10.89 -2.50 3.69
N GLN A 113 -11.27 -3.66 3.15
CA GLN A 113 -12.31 -4.49 3.75
C GLN A 113 -11.92 -4.95 5.15
N LEU A 114 -10.70 -5.46 5.32
CA LEU A 114 -10.21 -5.91 6.62
C LEU A 114 -10.06 -4.76 7.62
N CYS A 115 -9.57 -3.59 7.19
CA CYS A 115 -9.53 -2.41 8.06
C CYS A 115 -10.94 -2.02 8.56
N LEU A 116 -11.97 -2.13 7.72
CA LEU A 116 -13.35 -1.88 8.14
C LEU A 116 -13.89 -2.95 9.08
N GLU A 117 -13.48 -4.21 8.91
CA GLU A 117 -13.87 -5.32 9.81
C GLU A 117 -13.26 -5.15 11.21
N GLU A 118 -12.07 -4.56 11.31
CA GLU A 118 -11.33 -4.34 12.56
C GLU A 118 -11.42 -2.90 13.11
N ASP A 119 -12.35 -2.07 12.60
CA ASP A 119 -12.52 -0.65 13.00
C ASP A 119 -11.23 0.20 12.92
N ILE A 120 -10.34 -0.12 11.97
CA ILE A 120 -9.10 0.63 11.71
C ILE A 120 -9.37 1.72 10.66
N MET A 121 -9.18 2.98 11.05
CA MET A 121 -9.17 4.09 10.11
C MET A 121 -7.83 4.11 9.38
N TYR A 122 -7.84 3.96 8.06
CA TYR A 122 -6.63 4.00 7.24
C TYR A 122 -6.66 5.18 6.26
N PHE A 123 -5.48 5.65 5.89
CA PHE A 123 -5.30 6.73 4.92
C PHE A 123 -4.76 6.20 3.59
N PRO A 124 -4.89 6.97 2.49
CA PRO A 124 -4.36 6.55 1.19
C PRO A 124 -2.88 6.18 1.24
N PHE A 125 -2.45 5.30 0.33
CA PHE A 125 -1.06 4.89 0.19
C PHE A 125 -0.15 6.10 -0.04
N GLN A 126 0.86 6.25 0.82
CA GLN A 126 1.72 7.43 0.90
C GLN A 126 3.19 7.04 1.05
N ALA A 127 4.07 7.96 0.67
CA ALA A 127 5.48 7.90 1.02
C ALA A 127 5.70 8.55 2.40
N GLN A 128 6.41 7.87 3.29
CA GLN A 128 6.95 8.44 4.52
C GLN A 128 8.33 9.00 4.22
N ILE A 129 8.52 10.30 4.47
CA ILE A 129 9.72 11.04 4.10
C ILE A 129 10.33 11.64 5.36
N LEU A 130 11.62 11.39 5.54
CA LEU A 130 12.45 12.05 6.55
C LEU A 130 13.02 13.34 5.94
N GLY A 131 12.54 14.47 6.45
CA GLY A 131 13.01 15.79 6.11
C GLY A 131 14.41 16.09 6.67
N LYS A 132 15.06 17.11 6.10
CA LYS A 132 16.39 17.59 6.53
C LYS A 132 16.49 17.99 8.01
N ASP A 133 15.37 18.35 8.62
CA ASP A 133 15.24 18.80 10.00
C ASP A 133 14.94 17.64 10.96
N GLY A 134 14.92 16.41 10.45
CA GLY A 134 14.57 15.21 11.22
C GLY A 134 13.07 14.99 11.35
N THR A 135 12.23 15.86 10.78
CA THR A 135 10.77 15.67 10.82
C THR A 135 10.34 14.60 9.82
N LEU A 136 9.41 13.74 10.26
CA LEU A 136 8.73 12.81 9.38
C LEU A 136 7.47 13.47 8.83
N TYR A 137 7.28 13.40 7.52
CA TYR A 137 6.05 13.84 6.87
C TYR A 137 5.63 12.83 5.80
N TYR A 138 4.34 12.84 5.48
CA TYR A 138 3.75 11.93 4.53
C TYR A 138 3.34 12.66 3.26
N HIS A 139 3.45 12.00 2.11
CA HIS A 139 3.08 12.58 0.83
C HIS A 139 2.44 11.53 -0.09
N ALA A 140 1.30 11.88 -0.69
CA ALA A 140 0.62 11.04 -1.66
C ALA A 140 1.35 11.01 -3.02
N PHE A 141 1.07 10.00 -3.84
CA PHE A 141 1.62 9.94 -5.19
C PHE A 141 0.76 10.73 -6.19
N PRO A 142 1.36 11.32 -7.24
CA PRO A 142 2.79 11.39 -7.51
C PRO A 142 3.53 12.38 -6.60
N LEU A 143 4.78 12.07 -6.26
CA LEU A 143 5.66 12.88 -5.44
C LEU A 143 6.86 13.35 -6.25
N THR A 144 7.35 14.57 -6.00
CA THR A 144 8.62 15.06 -6.56
C THR A 144 9.56 15.54 -5.45
N LEU A 145 10.63 14.81 -5.23
CA LEU A 145 11.72 15.23 -4.35
C LEU A 145 12.64 16.19 -5.08
N ARG A 146 12.56 17.47 -4.70
CA ARG A 146 13.38 18.54 -5.27
C ARG A 146 14.82 18.53 -4.74
N ASN A 147 15.04 17.97 -3.55
CA ASN A 147 16.34 17.87 -2.88
C ASN A 147 16.59 16.44 -2.36
N PRO A 148 16.82 15.45 -3.23
CA PRO A 148 16.93 14.03 -2.84
C PRO A 148 18.13 13.70 -1.92
N LYS A 149 19.10 14.62 -1.78
CA LYS A 149 20.18 14.49 -0.79
C LYS A 149 19.76 14.82 0.65
N LYS A 150 18.69 15.61 0.80
CA LYS A 150 18.24 16.17 2.06
C LYS A 150 16.99 15.47 2.57
N ASP A 151 16.03 15.25 1.67
CA ASP A 151 14.78 14.57 1.98
C ASP A 151 14.90 13.13 1.50
N LYS A 152 14.71 12.17 2.42
CA LYS A 152 14.88 10.74 2.13
C LYS A 152 13.57 10.00 2.35
N ILE A 153 13.13 9.25 1.36
CA ILE A 153 12.03 8.30 1.52
C ILE A 153 12.51 7.19 2.47
N GLN A 154 11.77 6.98 3.56
CA GLN A 154 12.01 5.90 4.51
C GLN A 154 11.23 4.64 4.10
N ALA A 155 9.95 4.81 3.76
CA ALA A 155 9.05 3.72 3.45
C ALA A 155 7.86 4.19 2.58
N PHE A 156 7.15 3.23 2.01
CA PHE A 156 5.86 3.41 1.36
C PHE A 156 4.82 2.57 2.09
N GLY A 157 3.62 3.09 2.29
CA GLY A 157 2.67 2.40 3.16
C GLY A 157 1.43 3.21 3.47
N PHE A 158 0.72 2.79 4.52
CA PHE A 158 -0.53 3.41 4.94
C PHE A 158 -0.39 4.01 6.32
N PRO A 159 -0.61 5.32 6.48
CA PRO A 159 -0.93 5.87 7.78
C PRO A 159 -2.24 5.24 8.28
N TYR A 160 -2.33 4.99 9.59
CA TYR A 160 -3.52 4.44 10.22
C TYR A 160 -3.81 5.12 11.56
N GLN A 161 -5.05 4.97 12.01
CA GLN A 161 -5.56 5.45 13.28
C GLN A 161 -6.55 4.41 13.86
N ILE A 162 -6.41 4.12 15.15
CA ILE A 162 -7.32 3.24 15.91
C ILE A 162 -7.82 4.01 17.11
N GLU A 163 -9.14 4.01 17.29
CA GLU A 163 -9.84 4.65 18.40
C GLU A 163 -10.45 3.56 19.30
N PHE A 164 -10.27 3.67 20.63
CA PHE A 164 -10.78 2.72 21.61
C PHE A 164 -11.06 3.36 22.98
#